data_AF-A0A8D8HQ87-F1
#
_entry.id   AF-A0A8D8HQ87-F1
#
_cell.length_a   1.000
_cell.length_b   1.000
_cell.length_c   1.000
_cell.angle_alpha   90.00
_cell.angle_beta   90.00
_cell.angle_gamma   90.00
#
_symmetry.space_group_name_H-M   'P 1'
#
loop_
_entity.id
_entity.type
_entity.pdbx_description
1 polymer ?
#
loop_
_entity_poly.entity_id
_entity_poly.type
_entity_poly.pdbx_seq_one_letter_code
_entity_poly.pdbx_strand_id
1 'polypeptide(L)'
;SPWDGVRIADKFSPVCPQRVPNVNNETAALDKMPKGRLEYLKRLLPFLMNQSEDCLYLNVFSPAHAAPSDKKLPVIVFLHGESFEWNSGNPYDGTVLASY
;
A
#
# COMPACT_ATOMS: atom_id res chain seq x y z
N SER A 1 14.95 14.42 10.62
CA SER A 1 15.34 14.51 12.05
C SER A 1 14.94 13.24 12.75
N PRO A 2 15.77 12.69 13.66
CA PRO A 2 15.31 11.62 14.56
C PRO A 2 14.13 12.13 15.40
N TRP A 3 13.25 11.22 15.81
CA TRP A 3 12.14 11.55 16.71
C TRP A 3 12.54 11.23 18.16
N ASP A 4 11.99 11.98 19.09
CA ASP A 4 12.09 11.69 20.52
C ASP A 4 10.96 10.72 20.93
N GLY A 5 11.30 9.72 21.74
CA GLY A 5 10.31 8.77 22.28
C GLY A 5 9.77 7.76 21.26
N VAL A 6 8.48 7.42 21.40
CA VAL A 6 7.81 6.37 20.61
C VAL A 6 6.94 6.99 19.53
N ARG A 7 7.16 6.58 18.27
CA ARG A 7 6.30 6.94 17.14
C ARG A 7 5.28 5.82 16.89
N ILE A 8 4.00 6.15 16.94
CA ILE A 8 2.91 5.21 16.66
C ILE A 8 2.79 4.97 15.15
N ALA A 9 2.70 3.71 14.74
CA ALA A 9 2.60 3.25 13.36
C ALA A 9 1.55 2.14 13.20
N ASP A 10 0.34 2.41 13.70
CA ASP A 10 -0.80 1.47 13.73
C ASP A 10 -1.83 1.70 12.62
N LYS A 11 -1.59 2.68 11.74
CA LYS A 11 -2.46 3.07 10.64
C LYS A 11 -1.64 3.34 9.38
N PHE A 12 -2.25 3.10 8.22
CA PHE A 12 -1.65 3.45 6.95
C PHE A 12 -1.40 4.96 6.87
N SER A 13 -0.17 5.31 6.48
CA SER A 13 0.22 6.69 6.21
C SER A 13 -0.40 7.21 4.89
N PRO A 14 -0.41 8.54 4.67
CA PRO A 14 -0.84 9.10 3.40
C PRO A 14 -0.05 8.55 2.22
N VAL A 15 -0.70 8.46 1.05
CA VAL A 15 -0.05 8.11 -0.21
C VAL A 15 0.43 9.37 -0.93
N CYS A 16 1.38 9.22 -1.85
CA CYS A 16 1.88 10.36 -2.61
C CYS A 16 0.80 10.96 -3.53
N PRO A 17 0.90 12.26 -3.87
CA PRO A 17 -0.04 12.90 -4.77
C PRO A 17 -0.08 12.20 -6.13
N GLN A 18 -1.26 11.78 -6.55
CA GLN A 18 -1.44 10.92 -7.72
C GLN A 18 -2.82 11.10 -8.35
N ARG A 19 -2.89 10.88 -9.66
CA ARG A 19 -4.16 10.92 -10.40
C ARG A 19 -4.72 9.52 -10.57
N VAL A 20 -5.58 9.11 -9.65
CA VAL A 20 -6.25 7.80 -9.74
C VAL A 20 -7.29 7.76 -10.87
N PRO A 21 -7.47 6.61 -11.55
CA PRO A 21 -8.54 6.45 -12.53
C PRO A 21 -9.93 6.70 -11.93
N ASN A 22 -10.71 7.59 -12.53
CA ASN A 22 -12.09 7.85 -12.09
C ASN A 22 -13.00 6.73 -12.59
N VAL A 23 -13.62 6.01 -11.65
CA VAL A 23 -14.51 4.88 -11.89
C VAL A 23 -15.93 5.11 -11.35
N ASN A 24 -16.28 6.36 -11.03
CA ASN A 24 -17.60 6.69 -10.47
C ASN A 24 -18.74 6.40 -11.47
N ASN A 25 -18.47 6.56 -12.77
CA ASN A 25 -19.39 6.17 -13.84
C ASN A 25 -18.93 4.82 -14.39
N GLU A 26 -19.59 3.74 -13.95
CA GLU A 26 -19.23 2.38 -14.34
C GLU A 26 -19.37 2.13 -15.84
N THR A 27 -20.43 2.64 -16.48
CA THR A 27 -20.65 2.47 -17.92
C THR A 27 -19.47 3.06 -18.71
N ALA A 28 -19.11 4.31 -18.40
CA ALA A 28 -17.98 4.99 -19.06
C ALA A 28 -16.62 4.35 -18.71
N ALA A 29 -16.50 3.72 -17.55
CA ALA A 29 -15.30 2.98 -17.17
C ALA A 29 -15.20 1.66 -17.95
N LEU A 30 -16.29 0.92 -18.10
CA LEU A 30 -16.35 -0.35 -18.83
C LEU A 30 -16.09 -0.17 -20.34
N ASP A 31 -16.38 0.99 -20.90
CA ASP A 31 -15.98 1.33 -22.27
C ASP A 31 -14.45 1.42 -22.43
N LYS A 32 -13.71 1.71 -21.34
CA LYS A 32 -12.26 1.94 -21.34
C LYS A 32 -11.46 0.78 -20.75
N MET A 33 -12.08 -0.10 -19.97
CA MET A 33 -11.39 -1.20 -19.30
C MET A 33 -12.27 -2.44 -19.07
N PRO A 34 -11.67 -3.63 -19.01
CA PRO A 34 -12.39 -4.85 -18.66
C PRO A 34 -13.01 -4.78 -17.24
N LYS A 35 -14.12 -5.48 -17.03
CA LYS A 35 -14.79 -5.56 -15.73
C LYS A 35 -13.86 -5.96 -14.59
N GLY A 36 -12.96 -6.92 -14.82
CA GLY A 36 -11.98 -7.36 -13.80
C GLY A 36 -11.05 -6.22 -13.35
N ARG A 37 -10.64 -5.35 -14.28
CA ARG A 37 -9.81 -4.17 -13.97
C ARG A 37 -10.61 -3.12 -13.19
N LEU A 38 -11.87 -2.91 -13.54
CA LEU A 38 -12.77 -2.01 -12.81
C LEU A 38 -12.95 -2.47 -11.36
N GLU A 39 -13.23 -3.75 -11.14
CA GLU A 39 -13.39 -4.32 -9.79
C GLU A 39 -12.09 -4.26 -8.99
N TYR A 40 -10.94 -4.52 -9.63
CA TYR A 40 -9.63 -4.36 -9.01
C TYR A 40 -9.41 -2.90 -8.56
N LEU A 41 -9.64 -1.92 -9.43
CA LEU A 41 -9.49 -0.50 -9.09
C LEU A 41 -10.41 -0.07 -7.95
N LYS A 42 -11.68 -0.49 -7.97
CA LYS A 42 -12.64 -0.21 -6.89
C LYS A 42 -12.15 -0.69 -5.52
N ARG A 43 -11.44 -1.84 -5.48
CA ARG A 43 -10.85 -2.36 -4.23
C ARG A 43 -9.63 -1.59 -3.78
N LEU A 44 -8.82 -1.08 -4.71
CA LEU A 44 -7.63 -0.30 -4.39
C LEU A 44 -7.94 1.12 -3.92
N LEU A 45 -8.94 1.77 -4.53
CA LEU A 45 -9.20 3.21 -4.34
C LEU A 45 -9.27 3.66 -2.87
N PRO A 46 -9.93 2.95 -1.94
CA PRO A 46 -9.96 3.34 -0.53
C PRO A 46 -8.57 3.53 0.11
N PHE A 47 -7.57 2.77 -0.34
CA PHE A 47 -6.19 2.84 0.15
C PHE A 47 -5.37 3.98 -0.47
N LEU A 48 -5.91 4.66 -1.50
CA LEU A 48 -5.24 5.70 -2.28
C LEU A 48 -5.86 7.09 -2.10
N MET A 49 -6.96 7.21 -1.34
CA MET A 49 -7.70 8.46 -1.19
C MET A 49 -7.01 9.50 -0.30
N ASN A 50 -6.30 9.07 0.75
CA ASN A 50 -5.62 9.97 1.68
C ASN A 50 -4.26 10.36 1.11
N GLN A 51 -4.21 11.44 0.32
CA GLN A 51 -3.00 11.90 -0.36
C GLN A 51 -2.33 13.06 0.37
N SER A 52 -1.00 13.07 0.40
CA SER A 52 -0.17 14.14 0.96
C SER A 52 1.19 14.17 0.27
N GLU A 53 1.85 15.33 0.20
CA GLU A 53 3.27 15.41 -0.19
C GLU A 53 4.19 14.79 0.88
N ASP A 54 3.75 14.76 2.14
CA ASP A 54 4.36 13.93 3.18
C ASP A 54 3.86 12.48 3.03
N CYS A 55 4.50 11.72 2.15
CA CYS A 55 4.11 10.35 1.78
C CYS A 55 5.25 9.34 1.79
N LEU A 56 6.46 9.72 2.22
CA LEU A 56 7.64 8.85 2.21
C LEU A 56 7.62 7.88 3.40
N TYR A 57 6.68 6.95 3.35
CA TYR A 57 6.41 5.94 4.37
C TYR A 57 6.55 4.54 3.79
N LEU A 58 6.79 3.56 4.67
CA LEU A 58 6.83 2.15 4.32
C LEU A 58 6.09 1.33 5.38
N ASN A 59 5.48 0.22 4.94
CA ASN A 59 4.81 -0.73 5.82
C ASN A 59 5.75 -1.91 6.11
N VAL A 60 5.84 -2.34 7.36
CA VAL A 60 6.66 -3.49 7.77
C VAL A 60 5.76 -4.59 8.30
N PHE A 61 5.90 -5.79 7.74
CA PHE A 61 5.21 -6.99 8.18
C PHE A 61 6.26 -8.00 8.66
N SER A 62 6.11 -8.46 9.90
CA SER A 62 7.04 -9.40 10.54
C SER A 62 6.25 -10.44 11.33
N PRO A 63 6.71 -11.70 11.39
CA PRO A 63 6.03 -12.74 12.17
C PRO A 63 6.06 -12.41 13.66
N ALA A 64 4.92 -12.53 14.34
CA ALA A 64 4.78 -12.23 15.76
C ALA A 64 5.65 -13.13 16.67
N HIS A 65 5.99 -14.33 16.19
CA HIS A 65 6.76 -15.33 16.93
C HIS A 65 8.24 -15.36 16.52
N ALA A 66 8.70 -14.38 15.72
CA ALA A 66 10.12 -14.11 15.61
C ALA A 66 10.61 -13.49 16.92
N ALA A 67 10.73 -14.34 17.94
CA ALA A 67 11.43 -14.02 19.18
C ALA A 67 12.84 -13.52 18.85
N PRO A 68 13.46 -12.72 19.76
CA PRO A 68 14.83 -12.27 19.62
C PRO A 68 15.80 -13.45 19.84
N SER A 69 15.79 -14.40 18.91
CA SER A 69 16.96 -15.21 18.62
C SER A 69 17.80 -14.39 17.64
N ASP A 70 19.12 -14.48 17.69
CA ASP A 70 20.05 -13.82 16.74
C ASP A 70 19.87 -14.25 15.26
N LYS A 71 18.75 -14.88 14.90
CA LYS A 71 18.39 -15.27 13.55
C LYS A 71 17.90 -14.06 12.76
N LYS A 72 18.74 -13.61 11.85
CA LYS A 72 18.39 -12.67 10.79
C LYS A 72 17.41 -13.35 9.83
N LEU A 73 16.21 -12.78 9.70
CA LEU A 73 15.24 -13.22 8.71
C LEU A 73 15.59 -12.64 7.32
N PRO A 74 15.30 -13.36 6.22
CA PRO A 74 15.34 -12.77 4.88
C PRO A 74 14.32 -11.63 4.78
N VAL A 75 14.70 -10.55 4.11
CA VAL A 75 13.84 -9.37 3.90
C VAL A 75 13.45 -9.28 2.43
N ILE A 76 12.15 -9.14 2.18
CA ILE A 76 11.60 -8.83 0.86
C ILE A 76 11.16 -7.37 0.86
N VAL A 77 11.71 -6.59 -0.07
CA VAL A 77 11.27 -5.20 -0.30
C VAL A 77 10.39 -5.20 -1.54
N PHE A 78 9.10 -4.91 -1.34
CA PHE A 78 8.15 -4.82 -2.44
C PHE A 78 8.04 -3.37 -2.91
N LEU A 79 8.21 -3.16 -4.22
CA LEU A 79 7.99 -1.88 -4.89
C LEU A 79 6.70 -2.00 -5.69
N HIS A 80 5.72 -1.15 -5.38
CA HIS A 80 4.46 -1.16 -6.10
C HIS A 80 4.66 -0.78 -7.57
N GLY A 81 3.84 -1.37 -8.43
CA GLY A 81 3.83 -1.10 -9.86
C GLY A 81 2.80 -0.04 -10.27
N GLU A 82 2.23 -0.26 -11.45
CA GLU A 82 1.48 0.70 -12.28
C GLU A 82 2.41 1.66 -13.04
N SER A 83 1.83 2.57 -13.83
CA SER A 83 2.52 3.37 -14.84
C SER A 83 3.38 4.52 -14.27
N PHE A 84 3.93 4.40 -13.05
CA PHE A 84 4.59 5.49 -12.33
C PHE A 84 3.70 6.72 -12.05
N GLU A 85 2.39 6.59 -12.23
CA GLU A 85 1.43 7.70 -12.15
C GLU A 85 0.59 7.67 -10.87
N TRP A 86 0.34 6.47 -10.34
CA TRP A 86 -0.52 6.22 -9.19
C TRP A 86 -0.17 4.88 -8.56
N ASN A 87 -0.84 4.53 -7.47
CA ASN A 87 -0.62 3.41 -6.54
C ASN A 87 0.26 3.77 -5.33
N SER A 88 0.38 2.84 -4.38
CA SER A 88 1.20 2.97 -3.16
C SER A 88 1.47 1.60 -2.52
N GLY A 89 2.18 1.56 -1.39
CA GLY A 89 2.34 0.33 -0.60
C GLY A 89 1.10 -0.05 0.24
N ASN A 90 0.12 0.83 0.41
CA ASN A 90 -1.03 0.60 1.31
C ASN A 90 -1.95 -0.56 0.90
N PRO A 91 -2.26 -0.78 -0.39
CA PRO A 91 -3.15 -1.88 -0.79
C PRO A 91 -2.54 -3.28 -0.66
N TYR A 92 -1.24 -3.38 -0.35
CA TYR A 92 -0.50 -4.63 -0.33
C TYR A 92 -0.34 -5.11 1.12
N ASP A 93 -1.17 -6.10 1.48
CA ASP A 93 -1.10 -6.75 2.79
C ASP A 93 -0.03 -7.85 2.80
N GLY A 94 1.04 -7.63 3.56
CA GLY A 94 2.16 -8.57 3.70
C GLY A 94 1.99 -9.60 4.82
N THR A 95 0.88 -9.59 5.57
CA THR A 95 0.71 -10.43 6.77
C THR A 95 0.84 -11.93 6.49
N VAL A 96 0.25 -12.42 5.39
CA VAL A 96 0.32 -13.83 5.00
C VAL A 96 1.72 -14.23 4.54
N LEU A 97 2.45 -13.32 3.88
CA LEU A 97 3.82 -13.60 3.44
C LEU A 97 4.78 -13.62 4.64
N ALA A 98 4.56 -12.73 5.60
CA ALA A 98 5.38 -12.60 6.80
C ALA A 98 5.02 -13.59 7.91
N SER A 99 3.97 -14.40 7.78
CA SER A 99 3.55 -15.33 8.85
C SER A 99 4.40 -16.60 8.95
N TYR A 100 5.19 -16.90 7.93
CA TYR A 100 6.09 -18.06 7.83
C TYR A 100 7.54 -17.68 8.11
#